data_AF-A0A0S6XTC3-F1
#
_entry.id   AF-A0A0S6XTC3-F1
#
_cell.length_a   1.000
_cell.length_b   1.000
_cell.length_c   1.000
_cell.angle_alpha   90.00
_cell.angle_beta   90.00
_cell.angle_gamma   90.00
#
_symmetry.space_group_name_H-M   'P 1'
#
loop_
_entity.id
_entity.type
_entity.pdbx_description
1 polymer ?
#
loop_
_entity_poly.entity_id
_entity_poly.type
_entity_poly.pdbx_seq_one_letter_code
_entity_poly.pdbx_strand_id
1 'polypeptide(L)'
;MQALLVGVEALYFHQGTIGNCEYCWWGHYDIGAPYYGAYFATLALAGATQIAPLDTGTNNFAGYVVYTGQVAKRVLLINSNYYSGSGARTAQSFTLTGLNCTGVTAKRLTAPASTSRQDQGQNPTLAGQTFENGTCTIQGEAMVETTSVEDGRAVFKLKASEALLVYL
;
A
#
# COMPACT_ATOMS: atom_id res chain seq x y z
N MET A 1 -3.59 4.37 8.55
CA MET A 1 -2.51 4.31 9.57
C MET A 1 -2.60 5.47 10.55
N GLN A 2 -2.49 6.73 10.10
CA GLN A 2 -2.53 7.91 10.97
C GLN A 2 -3.71 7.95 11.95
N ALA A 3 -4.94 7.63 11.49
CA ALA A 3 -6.11 7.56 12.37
C ALA A 3 -5.93 6.57 13.56
N LEU A 4 -5.29 5.42 13.33
CA LEU A 4 -5.03 4.43 14.39
C LEU A 4 -4.05 4.96 15.44
N LEU A 5 -3.07 5.78 15.03
CA LEU A 5 -2.10 6.38 15.96
C LEU A 5 -2.74 7.36 16.94
N VAL A 6 -3.89 7.93 16.58
CA VAL A 6 -4.66 8.83 17.46
C VAL A 6 -5.84 8.11 18.14
N GLY A 7 -5.86 6.77 18.12
CA GLY A 7 -6.85 5.97 18.85
C GLY A 7 -8.18 5.75 18.13
N VAL A 8 -8.28 6.03 16.83
CA VAL A 8 -9.47 5.67 16.06
C VAL A 8 -9.50 4.16 15.87
N GLU A 9 -10.60 3.52 16.27
CA GLU A 9 -10.75 2.06 16.19
C GLU A 9 -11.37 1.58 14.87
N ALA A 10 -12.17 2.44 14.23
CA ALA A 10 -12.86 2.13 12.99
C ALA A 10 -12.94 3.34 12.06
N LEU A 11 -12.83 3.09 10.76
CA LEU A 11 -13.05 4.06 9.69
C LEU A 11 -14.14 3.55 8.77
N TYR A 12 -15.13 4.40 8.50
CA TYR A 12 -16.20 4.13 7.55
C TYR A 12 -16.03 5.07 6.37
N PHE A 13 -15.66 4.53 5.21
CA PHE A 13 -15.50 5.32 3.99
C PHE A 13 -16.87 5.60 3.39
N HIS A 14 -17.18 6.88 3.22
CA HIS A 14 -18.45 7.30 2.65
C HIS A 14 -18.60 6.78 1.21
N GLN A 15 -19.81 6.34 0.87
CA GLN A 15 -20.22 6.03 -0.49
C GLN A 15 -21.30 7.04 -0.88
N GLY A 16 -21.04 7.80 -1.93
CA GLY A 16 -22.00 8.72 -2.54
C GLY A 16 -22.90 8.01 -3.55
N THR A 17 -23.43 8.77 -4.50
CA THR A 17 -24.17 8.21 -5.63
C THR A 17 -23.21 7.40 -6.51
N ILE A 18 -23.46 6.10 -6.63
CA ILE A 18 -22.65 5.17 -7.44
C ILE A 18 -22.52 5.72 -8.87
N GLY A 19 -21.28 5.87 -9.33
CA GLY A 19 -20.97 6.45 -10.64
C GLY A 19 -20.88 7.98 -10.70
N ASN A 20 -21.14 8.68 -9.59
CA ASN A 20 -21.03 10.14 -9.46
C ASN A 20 -20.30 10.53 -8.16
N CYS A 21 -19.22 9.81 -7.84
CA CYS A 21 -18.31 10.12 -6.72
C CYS A 21 -16.92 9.50 -6.95
N GLU A 22 -15.89 10.34 -7.05
CA GLU A 22 -14.50 9.97 -7.36
C GLU A 22 -13.77 9.33 -6.17
N TYR A 23 -14.30 9.50 -4.96
CA TYR A 23 -13.79 8.91 -3.71
C TYR A 23 -14.42 7.56 -3.36
N CYS A 24 -15.38 7.10 -4.16
CA CYS A 24 -16.12 5.88 -3.89
C CYS A 24 -15.30 4.63 -4.18
N TRP A 25 -15.67 3.55 -3.50
CA TRP A 25 -15.11 2.22 -3.79
C TRP A 25 -15.74 1.64 -5.05
N TRP A 26 -17.01 1.98 -5.26
CA TRP A 26 -17.82 1.46 -6.35
C TRP A 26 -18.18 2.58 -7.31
N GLY A 27 -17.64 2.51 -8.52
CA GLY A 27 -18.11 3.26 -9.67
C GLY A 27 -19.33 2.60 -10.29
N HIS A 28 -19.79 3.15 -11.42
CA HIS A 28 -20.94 2.58 -12.13
C HIS A 28 -20.63 1.17 -12.67
N TYR A 29 -19.44 1.00 -13.24
CA TYR A 29 -18.98 -0.26 -13.82
C TYR A 29 -17.65 -0.74 -13.25
N ASP A 30 -16.93 0.10 -12.49
CA ASP A 30 -15.55 -0.14 -12.09
C ASP A 30 -15.35 -0.07 -10.58
N ILE A 31 -14.41 -0.87 -10.08
CA ILE A 31 -13.91 -0.74 -8.71
C ILE A 31 -12.92 0.43 -8.63
N GLY A 32 -13.23 1.42 -7.80
CA GLY A 32 -12.43 2.63 -7.62
C GLY A 32 -11.11 2.41 -6.87
N ALA A 33 -10.17 3.34 -7.05
CA ALA A 33 -8.83 3.26 -6.44
C ALA A 33 -8.86 3.19 -4.90
N PRO A 34 -9.80 3.87 -4.22
CA PRO A 34 -9.93 3.76 -2.77
C PRO A 34 -10.14 2.33 -2.28
N TYR A 35 -10.76 1.44 -3.05
CA TYR A 35 -10.92 0.03 -2.67
C TYR A 35 -9.57 -0.69 -2.54
N TYR A 36 -8.65 -0.45 -3.49
CA TYR A 36 -7.29 -1.01 -3.43
C TYR A 36 -6.52 -0.51 -2.20
N GLY A 37 -6.66 0.78 -1.87
CA GLY A 37 -6.07 1.36 -0.67
C GLY A 37 -6.64 0.76 0.62
N ALA A 38 -7.96 0.58 0.69
CA ALA A 38 -8.63 -0.07 1.81
C ALA A 38 -8.17 -1.52 1.96
N TYR A 39 -8.19 -2.30 0.88
CA TYR A 39 -7.73 -3.69 0.88
C TYR A 39 -6.26 -3.82 1.30
N PHE A 40 -5.39 -2.95 0.79
CA PHE A 40 -3.96 -2.93 1.16
C PHE A 40 -3.75 -2.56 2.63
N ALA A 41 -4.51 -1.61 3.17
CA ALA A 41 -4.51 -1.31 4.60
C ALA A 41 -4.99 -2.50 5.43
N THR A 42 -6.04 -3.20 4.99
CA THR A 42 -6.53 -4.43 5.62
C THR A 42 -5.46 -5.53 5.62
N LEU A 43 -4.75 -5.74 4.50
CA LEU A 43 -3.64 -6.69 4.45
C LEU A 43 -2.52 -6.35 5.44
N ALA A 44 -2.20 -5.06 5.57
CA ALA A 44 -1.19 -4.61 6.52
C ALA A 44 -1.64 -4.91 7.96
N LEU A 45 -2.88 -4.59 8.29
CA LEU A 45 -3.44 -4.63 9.66
C LEU A 45 -4.06 -5.97 10.07
N ALA A 46 -4.22 -6.93 9.16
CA ALA A 46 -4.81 -8.22 9.47
C ALA A 46 -4.03 -8.94 10.60
N GLY A 47 -4.69 -9.16 11.74
CA GLY A 47 -4.08 -9.74 12.94
C GLY A 47 -3.09 -8.83 13.67
N ALA A 48 -3.11 -7.53 13.38
CA ALA A 48 -2.29 -6.55 14.09
C ALA A 48 -2.86 -6.28 15.49
N THR A 49 -1.98 -6.15 16.46
CA THR A 49 -2.31 -5.69 17.82
C THR A 49 -1.81 -4.27 18.07
N GLN A 50 -0.78 -3.85 17.34
CA GLN A 50 -0.15 -2.54 17.48
C GLN A 50 0.50 -2.12 16.16
N ILE A 51 0.57 -0.80 15.94
CA ILE A 51 1.42 -0.20 14.92
C ILE A 51 2.37 0.82 15.56
N ALA A 52 3.51 1.06 14.93
CA ALA A 52 4.42 2.14 15.30
C ALA A 52 4.94 2.86 14.05
N PRO A 53 4.97 4.20 14.02
CA PRO A 53 5.63 4.93 12.95
C PRO A 53 7.15 4.71 13.00
N LEU A 54 7.79 4.67 11.84
CA LEU A 54 9.25 4.56 11.67
C LEU A 54 9.90 5.90 11.32
N ASP A 55 9.10 6.93 11.12
CA ASP A 55 9.52 8.23 10.69
C ASP A 55 8.82 9.34 11.49
N THR A 56 9.24 10.59 11.25
CA THR A 56 8.73 11.76 11.95
C THR A 56 7.50 12.38 11.26
N GLY A 57 7.08 11.87 10.09
CA GLY A 57 5.91 12.36 9.36
C GLY A 57 6.07 13.76 8.76
N THR A 58 7.30 14.24 8.56
CA THR A 58 7.59 15.61 8.10
C THR A 58 7.79 15.75 6.59
N ASN A 59 7.74 14.65 5.84
CA ASN A 59 7.96 14.64 4.40
C ASN A 59 6.94 13.73 3.69
N ASN A 60 7.10 13.55 2.37
CA ASN A 60 6.20 12.76 1.52
C ASN A 60 6.49 11.24 1.57
N PHE A 61 7.15 10.77 2.61
CA PHE A 61 7.42 9.37 2.84
C PHE A 61 6.83 8.98 4.19
N ALA A 62 6.44 7.71 4.33
CA ALA A 62 5.99 7.20 5.60
C ALA A 62 6.43 5.74 5.78
N GLY A 63 6.71 5.37 7.03
CA GLY A 63 7.01 4.00 7.42
C GLY A 63 6.21 3.60 8.65
N TYR A 64 5.65 2.39 8.66
CA TYR A 64 4.96 1.86 9.83
C TYR A 64 5.34 0.40 10.05
N VAL A 65 5.77 0.05 11.26
CA VAL A 65 5.84 -1.36 11.68
C VAL A 65 4.48 -1.79 12.18
N VAL A 66 4.08 -3.01 11.81
CA VAL A 66 2.87 -3.66 12.29
C VAL A 66 3.26 -4.89 13.11
N TYR A 67 2.73 -4.97 14.33
CA TYR A 67 3.03 -6.00 15.30
C TYR A 67 1.84 -6.93 15.53
N THR A 68 2.13 -8.20 15.81
CA THR A 68 1.20 -9.15 16.43
C THR A 68 1.80 -9.55 17.78
N GLY A 69 1.15 -9.12 18.86
CA GLY A 69 1.77 -9.13 20.19
C GLY A 69 3.00 -8.23 20.21
N GLN A 70 4.15 -8.79 20.62
CA GLN A 70 5.44 -8.10 20.65
C GLN A 70 6.29 -8.34 19.40
N VAL A 71 5.81 -9.11 18.43
CA VAL A 71 6.60 -9.51 17.25
C VAL A 71 6.23 -8.61 16.07
N ALA A 72 7.23 -7.93 15.50
CA ALA A 72 7.06 -7.21 14.25
C ALA A 72 6.79 -8.23 13.12
N LYS A 73 5.67 -8.09 12.42
CA LYS A 73 5.26 -9.01 11.35
C LYS A 73 5.34 -8.38 9.98
N ARG A 74 5.11 -7.07 9.89
CA ARG A 74 5.10 -6.37 8.61
C ARG A 74 5.64 -4.97 8.76
N VAL A 75 6.15 -4.42 7.66
CA VAL A 75 6.48 -3.01 7.53
C VAL A 75 5.77 -2.44 6.31
N LEU A 76 5.01 -1.38 6.50
CA LEU A 76 4.41 -0.61 5.43
C LEU A 76 5.29 0.59 5.11
N LEU A 77 5.70 0.71 3.85
CA LEU A 77 6.46 1.84 3.30
C LEU A 77 5.62 2.56 2.26
N ILE A 78 5.62 3.89 2.28
CA ILE A 78 4.83 4.71 1.37
C ILE A 78 5.71 5.80 0.77
N ASN A 79 5.66 5.95 -0.55
CA ASN A 79 6.18 7.11 -1.27
C ASN A 79 5.00 7.90 -1.86
N SER A 80 4.60 8.96 -1.16
CA SER A 80 3.47 9.82 -1.55
C SER A 80 3.89 10.98 -2.46
N ASN A 81 5.11 10.99 -3.00
CA ASN A 81 5.45 11.92 -4.06
C ASN A 81 4.49 11.73 -5.25
N TYR A 82 4.06 12.86 -5.81
CA TYR A 82 3.13 12.89 -6.92
C TYR A 82 3.81 12.55 -8.25
N TYR A 83 3.16 11.74 -9.06
CA TYR A 83 3.56 11.44 -10.44
C TYR A 83 2.34 11.55 -11.36
N SER A 84 2.36 12.52 -12.27
CA SER A 84 1.25 12.83 -13.18
C SER A 84 1.00 11.78 -14.27
N GLY A 85 1.87 10.77 -14.41
CA GLY A 85 1.86 9.86 -15.57
C GLY A 85 2.73 10.34 -16.74
N SER A 86 3.36 11.51 -16.61
CA SER A 86 4.25 12.08 -17.62
C SER A 86 5.61 12.46 -17.02
N GLY A 87 6.66 12.41 -17.85
CA GLY A 87 8.03 12.70 -17.42
C GLY A 87 8.67 11.58 -16.58
N ALA A 88 9.72 11.92 -15.83
CA ALA A 88 10.45 10.94 -15.03
C ALA A 88 9.73 10.63 -13.72
N ARG A 89 9.41 9.35 -13.49
CA ARG A 89 8.90 8.87 -12.19
C ARG A 89 10.06 8.64 -11.24
N THR A 90 10.25 9.55 -10.29
CA THR A 90 11.34 9.49 -9.30
C THR A 90 11.20 8.28 -8.37
N ALA A 91 12.31 7.84 -7.77
CA ALA A 91 12.32 6.73 -6.83
C ALA A 91 13.09 7.10 -5.56
N GLN A 92 12.60 6.61 -4.43
CA GLN A 92 13.21 6.76 -3.12
C GLN A 92 13.68 5.39 -2.61
N SER A 93 14.88 5.36 -2.04
CA SER A 93 15.39 4.19 -1.32
C SER A 93 14.96 4.25 0.15
N PHE A 94 14.40 3.15 0.63
CA PHE A 94 14.06 2.91 2.02
C PHE A 94 14.97 1.80 2.55
N THR A 95 15.69 2.06 3.63
CA THR A 95 16.56 1.08 4.27
C THR A 95 15.93 0.65 5.58
N LEU A 96 15.54 -0.62 5.67
CA LEU A 96 15.16 -1.25 6.92
C LEU A 96 16.41 -1.83 7.58
N THR A 97 16.52 -1.66 8.90
CA THR A 97 17.65 -2.12 9.71
C THR A 97 17.15 -2.85 10.94
N GLY A 98 17.98 -3.70 11.56
CA GLY A 98 17.61 -4.46 12.75
C GLY A 98 16.76 -5.69 12.42
N LEU A 99 16.82 -6.16 11.17
CA LEU A 99 16.15 -7.37 10.74
C LEU A 99 16.91 -8.60 11.23
N ASN A 100 16.18 -9.62 11.72
CA ASN A 100 16.74 -10.88 12.19
C ASN A 100 16.23 -12.06 11.36
N CYS A 101 16.35 -11.94 10.05
CA CYS A 101 16.01 -12.95 9.06
C CYS A 101 17.01 -12.86 7.89
N THR A 102 16.99 -13.82 6.97
CA THR A 102 17.89 -13.86 5.81
C THR A 102 17.26 -13.28 4.54
N GLY A 103 15.94 -13.12 4.55
CA GLY A 103 15.18 -12.61 3.42
C GLY A 103 13.77 -12.25 3.83
N VAL A 104 13.18 -11.33 3.09
CA VAL A 104 11.80 -10.87 3.29
C VAL A 104 11.05 -10.90 1.96
N THR A 105 9.73 -10.94 2.07
CA THR A 105 8.84 -10.85 0.90
C THR A 105 8.04 -9.56 0.94
N ALA A 106 7.58 -9.07 -0.19
CA ALA A 106 6.80 -7.85 -0.25
C ALA A 106 5.68 -7.89 -1.30
N LYS A 107 4.63 -7.13 -1.01
CA LYS A 107 3.51 -6.84 -1.92
C LYS A 107 3.45 -5.35 -2.21
N ARG A 108 3.50 -4.99 -3.49
CA ARG A 108 3.48 -3.59 -3.94
C ARG A 108 2.09 -3.15 -4.36
N LEU A 109 1.68 -1.98 -3.90
CA LEU A 109 0.54 -1.24 -4.44
C LEU A 109 1.08 -0.14 -5.36
N THR A 110 0.68 -0.16 -6.62
CA THR A 110 1.08 0.86 -7.62
C THR A 110 -0.02 1.07 -8.65
N ALA A 111 0.12 2.14 -9.42
CA ALA A 111 -0.73 2.47 -10.57
C ALA A 111 0.13 3.17 -11.64
N PRO A 112 -0.38 3.35 -12.87
CA PRO A 112 0.31 4.12 -13.90
C PRO A 112 0.69 5.55 -13.47
N ALA A 113 -0.18 6.24 -12.72
CA ALA A 113 -0.02 7.62 -12.26
C ALA A 113 -0.79 7.86 -10.93
N SER A 114 -0.52 8.97 -10.25
CA SER A 114 -1.34 9.42 -9.11
C SER A 114 -2.77 9.75 -9.53
N THR A 115 -2.98 10.15 -10.79
CA THR A 115 -4.27 10.51 -11.37
C THR A 115 -4.91 9.36 -12.14
N SER A 116 -4.43 8.13 -11.94
CA SER A 116 -4.93 6.97 -12.65
C SER A 116 -6.43 6.76 -12.44
N ARG A 117 -7.13 6.52 -13.55
CA ARG A 117 -8.56 6.29 -13.61
C ARG A 117 -8.89 4.89 -14.13
N GLN A 118 -9.60 4.11 -13.31
CA GLN A 118 -10.01 2.75 -13.65
C GLN A 118 -10.98 2.69 -14.83
N ASP A 119 -11.90 3.64 -14.90
CA ASP A 119 -12.85 3.75 -16.00
C ASP A 119 -12.19 4.19 -17.33
N GLN A 120 -10.88 4.44 -17.31
CA GLN A 120 -10.03 4.63 -18.48
C GLN A 120 -9.00 3.50 -18.65
N GLY A 121 -9.18 2.37 -17.96
CA GLY A 121 -8.30 1.21 -18.00
C GLY A 121 -6.98 1.37 -17.24
N GLN A 122 -6.80 2.45 -16.47
CA GLN A 122 -5.56 2.73 -15.73
C GLN A 122 -5.63 2.11 -14.33
N ASN A 123 -5.86 0.81 -14.27
CA ASN A 123 -6.12 0.12 -13.02
C ASN A 123 -4.89 0.12 -12.10
N PRO A 124 -5.05 0.45 -10.80
CA PRO A 124 -4.06 0.10 -9.80
C PRO A 124 -3.87 -1.41 -9.74
N THR A 125 -2.70 -1.84 -9.29
CA THR A 125 -2.41 -3.23 -9.00
C THR A 125 -1.87 -3.38 -7.58
N LEU A 126 -2.22 -4.51 -6.96
CA LEU A 126 -1.68 -4.93 -5.68
C LEU A 126 -1.00 -6.28 -5.88
N ALA A 127 0.31 -6.33 -5.68
CA ALA A 127 1.12 -7.51 -6.00
C ALA A 127 0.87 -7.99 -7.44
N GLY A 128 0.77 -7.07 -8.40
CA GLY A 128 0.47 -7.39 -9.81
C GLY A 128 -0.98 -7.76 -10.10
N GLN A 129 -1.84 -7.90 -9.09
CA GLN A 129 -3.22 -8.33 -9.24
C GLN A 129 -4.20 -7.15 -9.28
N THR A 130 -5.34 -7.36 -9.92
CA THR A 130 -6.50 -6.45 -9.95
C THR A 130 -7.71 -7.09 -9.28
N PHE A 131 -8.82 -6.37 -9.23
CA PHE A 131 -10.11 -6.91 -8.79
C PHE A 131 -11.11 -6.88 -9.94
N GLU A 132 -11.87 -7.96 -10.08
CA GLU A 132 -12.97 -8.06 -11.03
C GLU A 132 -14.11 -7.14 -10.62
N ASN A 133 -14.60 -6.38 -11.59
CA ASN A 133 -15.71 -5.45 -11.38
C ASN A 133 -16.99 -6.19 -10.92
N GLY A 134 -17.72 -5.58 -9.98
CA GLY A 134 -18.98 -6.12 -9.44
C GLY A 134 -18.85 -7.32 -8.48
N THR A 135 -17.80 -8.14 -8.59
CA THR A 135 -17.60 -9.32 -7.71
C THR A 135 -16.46 -9.15 -6.71
N CYS A 136 -15.56 -8.20 -6.94
CA CYS A 136 -14.36 -7.98 -6.13
C CYS A 136 -13.41 -9.20 -6.10
N THR A 137 -13.58 -10.14 -7.03
CA THR A 137 -12.73 -11.32 -7.13
C THR A 137 -11.33 -10.91 -7.58
N ILE A 138 -10.29 -11.41 -6.93
CA ILE A 138 -8.91 -11.13 -7.32
C ILE A 138 -8.64 -11.73 -8.71
N GLN A 139 -8.02 -10.94 -9.58
CA GLN A 139 -7.69 -11.27 -10.96
C GLN A 139 -6.17 -11.29 -11.16
N GLY A 140 -5.69 -12.21 -12.00
CA GLY A 140 -4.28 -12.36 -12.32
C GLY A 140 -3.44 -13.09 -11.26
N GLU A 141 -2.15 -13.25 -11.53
CA GLU A 141 -1.22 -13.94 -10.64
C GLU A 141 -0.58 -12.99 -9.63
N ALA A 142 -0.41 -13.47 -8.39
CA ALA A 142 0.25 -12.71 -7.35
C ALA A 142 1.76 -12.64 -7.60
N MET A 143 2.26 -11.43 -7.81
CA MET A 143 3.68 -11.13 -7.86
C MET A 143 4.22 -10.90 -6.44
N VAL A 144 5.12 -11.78 -6.01
CA VAL A 144 5.82 -11.64 -4.73
C VAL A 144 7.22 -11.11 -5.00
N GLU A 145 7.54 -9.96 -4.41
CA GLU A 145 8.89 -9.42 -4.44
C GLU A 145 9.71 -10.03 -3.31
N THR A 146 10.92 -10.52 -3.60
CA THR A 146 11.85 -11.03 -2.59
C THR A 146 13.03 -10.08 -2.45
N THR A 147 13.57 -9.95 -1.23
CA THR A 147 14.75 -9.11 -0.96
C THR A 147 15.61 -9.81 0.07
N SER A 148 16.92 -9.94 -0.21
CA SER A 148 17.88 -10.47 0.75
C SER A 148 18.04 -9.51 1.93
N VAL A 149 18.29 -10.09 3.10
CA VAL A 149 18.68 -9.34 4.27
C VAL A 149 20.16 -9.59 4.51
N GLU A 150 20.95 -8.53 4.47
CA GLU A 150 22.41 -8.57 4.62
C GLU A 150 22.78 -7.70 5.82
N ASP A 151 23.51 -8.28 6.78
CA ASP A 151 23.89 -7.62 8.04
C ASP A 151 22.70 -6.99 8.79
N GLY A 152 21.54 -7.68 8.74
CA GLY A 152 20.30 -7.22 9.34
C GLY A 152 19.67 -6.02 8.63
N ARG A 153 20.00 -5.79 7.35
CA ARG A 153 19.50 -4.69 6.53
C ARG A 153 18.85 -5.18 5.23
N ALA A 154 17.78 -4.50 4.83
CA ALA A 154 17.17 -4.67 3.51
C ALA A 154 16.86 -3.30 2.91
N VAL A 155 17.07 -3.15 1.59
CA VAL A 155 16.88 -1.88 0.87
C VAL A 155 15.79 -2.05 -0.19
N PHE A 156 14.78 -1.17 -0.14
CA PHE A 156 13.66 -1.16 -1.06
C PHE A 156 13.64 0.13 -1.87
N LYS A 157 13.46 0.04 -3.18
CA LYS A 157 13.21 1.19 -4.03
C LYS A 157 11.72 1.31 -4.32
N LEU A 158 11.13 2.43 -3.92
CA LEU A 158 9.73 2.77 -4.19
C LEU A 158 9.69 3.98 -5.11
N LYS A 159 9.00 3.84 -6.24
CA LYS A 159 8.74 4.97 -7.13
C LYS A 159 7.70 5.90 -6.51
N ALA A 160 7.65 7.14 -6.99
CA ALA A 160 6.59 8.09 -6.65
C ALA A 160 5.20 7.43 -6.83
N SER A 161 4.27 7.65 -5.89
CA SER A 161 2.94 7.04 -5.88
C SER A 161 2.93 5.51 -5.79
N GLU A 162 3.81 4.97 -4.95
CA GLU A 162 3.83 3.53 -4.63
C GLU A 162 3.80 3.33 -3.12
N ALA A 163 3.27 2.17 -2.72
CA ALA A 163 3.41 1.65 -1.38
C ALA A 163 3.87 0.20 -1.41
N LEU A 164 4.60 -0.22 -0.39
CA LEU A 164 5.16 -1.56 -0.28
C LEU A 164 4.87 -2.13 1.11
N LEU A 165 4.27 -3.31 1.16
CA LEU A 165 4.03 -4.06 2.38
C LEU A 165 5.04 -5.19 2.45
N VAL A 166 6.05 -5.03 3.30
CA VAL A 166 7.10 -6.01 3.56
C VAL A 166 6.65 -6.95 4.67
N TYR A 167 6.79 -8.25 4.46
CA TYR A 167 6.52 -9.31 5.42
C TYR A 167 7.86 -9.78 6.02
N LEU A 168 7.94 -9.74 7.35
CA LEU A 168 9.14 -10.02 8.14
C LEU A 168 9.20 -11.48 8.61
#